data_AF-A0A9Q3DM13-F1
#
_entry.id   AF-A0A9Q3DM13-F1
#
_cell.length_a   1.000
_cell.length_b   1.000
_cell.length_c   1.000
_cell.angle_alpha   90.00
_cell.angle_beta   90.00
_cell.angle_gamma   90.00
#
_symmetry.space_group_name_H-M   'P 1'
#
loop_
_entity.id
_entity.type
_entity.pdbx_description
1 polymer ?
#
loop_
_entity_poly.entity_id
_entity_poly.type
_entity_poly.pdbx_seq_one_letter_code
_entity_poly.pdbx_strand_id
1 'polypeptide(L)'
;MSNIQAASSSEELRPPAFTTPSMKAPEGFYWTQTFEVRSFIQSCQLIFHNFLANLSQDRKKVLYAMSFLVGRASKWIEPYLFSLANQYPN
;
A
#
# COMPACT_ATOMS: atom_id res chain seq x y z
N MET A 1 9.71 -39.52 -40.81
CA MET A 1 9.14 -38.26 -40.28
C MET A 1 8.40 -38.58 -39.00
N SER A 2 8.92 -38.15 -37.84
CA SER A 2 8.21 -37.98 -36.56
C SER A 2 9.20 -37.41 -35.54
N ASN A 3 9.23 -36.07 -35.40
CA ASN A 3 9.91 -35.39 -34.30
C ASN A 3 8.89 -35.20 -33.17
N ILE A 4 9.19 -35.70 -31.98
CA ILE A 4 8.49 -35.32 -30.75
C ILE A 4 9.31 -34.19 -30.14
N GLN A 5 8.85 -32.96 -30.37
CA GLN A 5 9.40 -31.77 -29.73
C GLN A 5 8.86 -31.72 -28.29
N ALA A 6 9.78 -31.77 -27.32
CA ALA A 6 9.48 -31.48 -25.93
C ALA A 6 8.87 -30.08 -25.81
N ALA A 7 7.70 -29.98 -25.19
CA ALA A 7 7.12 -28.71 -24.78
C ALA A 7 7.98 -28.15 -23.64
N SER A 8 9.01 -27.37 -24.02
CA SER A 8 9.78 -26.56 -23.09
C SER A 8 8.83 -25.52 -22.50
N SER A 9 8.59 -25.66 -21.20
CA SER A 9 7.85 -24.73 -20.36
C SER A 9 8.29 -23.29 -20.64
N SER A 10 7.39 -22.51 -21.24
CA SER A 10 7.51 -21.06 -21.26
C SER A 10 7.25 -20.57 -19.84
N GLU A 11 8.29 -20.49 -19.02
CA GLU A 11 8.31 -19.53 -17.92
C GLU A 11 8.20 -18.14 -18.56
N GLU A 12 6.96 -17.68 -18.66
CA GLU A 12 6.61 -16.31 -18.97
C GLU A 12 7.33 -15.43 -17.95
N LEU A 13 8.46 -14.85 -18.37
CA LEU A 13 9.20 -13.83 -17.64
C LEU A 13 8.25 -12.65 -17.44
N ARG A 14 7.48 -12.70 -16.35
CA ARG A 14 6.60 -11.63 -15.92
C ARG A 14 7.50 -10.39 -15.83
N PRO A 15 7.21 -9.31 -16.57
CA PRO A 15 8.04 -8.11 -16.52
C PRO A 15 8.22 -7.71 -15.05
N PRO A 16 9.43 -7.32 -14.63
CA PRO A 16 9.67 -6.93 -13.24
C PRO A 16 8.62 -5.89 -12.89
N ALA A 17 7.85 -6.14 -11.83
CA ALA A 17 6.85 -5.20 -11.34
C ALA A 17 7.53 -3.83 -11.30
N PHE A 18 6.92 -2.85 -11.96
CA PHE A 18 7.48 -1.50 -12.05
C PHE A 18 7.79 -1.03 -10.64
N THR A 19 9.08 -0.99 -10.31
CA THR A 19 9.58 -0.59 -9.00
C THR A 19 10.11 0.82 -9.16
N THR A 20 9.41 1.77 -8.57
CA THR A 20 9.77 3.19 -8.69
C THR A 20 11.06 3.44 -7.89
N PRO A 21 12.09 4.11 -8.44
CA PRO A 21 13.35 4.31 -7.72
C PRO A 21 13.13 5.19 -6.49
N SER A 22 13.49 4.69 -5.30
CA SER A 22 13.51 5.41 -4.03
C SER A 22 12.28 6.30 -3.77
N MET A 23 11.11 5.68 -3.59
CA MET A 23 9.91 6.42 -3.20
C MET A 23 10.12 7.17 -1.88
N LYS A 24 9.97 8.50 -1.91
CA LYS A 24 9.88 9.33 -0.71
C LYS A 24 8.60 8.93 0.05
N ALA A 25 8.69 8.78 1.37
CA ALA A 25 7.52 8.54 2.21
C ALA A 25 6.49 9.68 2.01
N PRO A 26 5.18 9.40 2.18
CA PRO A 26 4.16 10.44 2.11
C PRO A 26 4.50 11.58 3.07
N GLU A 27 4.27 12.82 2.64
CA GLU A 27 4.37 13.95 3.57
C GLU A 27 3.21 13.90 4.59
N GLY A 28 3.42 14.50 5.76
CA GLY A 28 2.40 14.53 6.80
C GLY A 28 1.11 15.19 6.31
N PHE A 29 -0.01 14.48 6.44
CA PHE A 29 -1.32 14.98 6.00
C PHE A 29 -2.05 15.71 7.13
N TYR A 30 -2.17 17.04 7.00
CA TYR A 30 -2.75 17.94 8.02
C TYR A 30 -4.25 18.20 7.87
N TRP A 31 -4.89 17.68 6.80
CA TRP A 31 -6.28 18.00 6.44
C TRP A 31 -6.53 19.51 6.36
N THR A 32 -5.80 20.20 5.48
CA THR A 32 -6.05 21.64 5.27
C THR A 32 -6.82 21.90 3.99
N GLN A 33 -6.55 21.14 2.92
CA GLN A 33 -7.16 21.34 1.62
C GLN A 33 -7.55 20.01 0.95
N THR A 34 -8.65 20.02 0.19
CA THR A 34 -9.21 18.81 -0.44
C THR A 34 -8.26 18.19 -1.48
N PHE A 35 -7.40 18.98 -2.12
CA PHE A 35 -6.42 18.46 -3.07
C PHE A 35 -5.34 17.60 -2.37
N GLU A 36 -4.99 17.92 -1.12
CA GLU A 36 -3.99 17.20 -0.33
C GLU A 36 -4.43 15.75 -0.05
N VAL A 37 -5.75 15.52 0.06
CA VAL A 37 -6.33 14.18 0.24
C VAL A 37 -6.05 13.30 -0.97
N ARG A 38 -6.25 13.82 -2.18
CA ARG A 38 -6.05 13.03 -3.41
C ARG A 38 -4.58 12.67 -3.59
N SER A 39 -3.68 13.64 -3.41
CA SER A 39 -2.24 13.40 -3.49
C SER A 39 -1.79 12.39 -2.43
N PHE A 40 -2.27 12.52 -1.19
CA PHE A 40 -1.98 11.58 -0.12
C PHE A 40 -2.42 10.14 -0.46
N ILE A 41 -3.66 9.97 -0.95
CA ILE A 41 -4.19 8.66 -1.35
C ILE A 41 -3.38 8.07 -2.51
N GLN A 42 -3.06 8.86 -3.52
CA GLN A 42 -2.26 8.42 -4.67
C GLN A 42 -0.86 7.96 -4.23
N SER A 43 -0.20 8.71 -3.34
CA SER A 43 1.07 8.29 -2.75
C SER A 43 0.95 6.97 -1.99
N CYS A 44 -0.10 6.80 -1.17
CA CYS A 44 -0.35 5.55 -0.46
C CYS A 44 -0.55 4.37 -1.43
N GLN A 45 -1.37 4.53 -2.46
CA GLN A 45 -1.63 3.50 -3.47
C GLN A 45 -0.35 3.06 -4.18
N LEU A 46 0.48 4.01 -4.58
CA LEU A 46 1.75 3.72 -5.24
C LEU A 46 2.69 2.95 -4.31
N ILE A 47 2.77 3.31 -3.02
CA ILE A 47 3.59 2.59 -2.03
C ILE A 47 3.04 1.18 -1.80
N PHE A 48 1.73 1.01 -1.67
CA PHE A 48 1.13 -0.32 -1.47
C PHE A 48 1.35 -1.25 -2.66
N HIS A 49 1.36 -0.70 -3.87
CA HIS A 49 1.63 -1.46 -5.09
C HIS A 49 3.12 -1.84 -5.24
N ASN A 50 4.04 -1.03 -4.73
CA ASN A 50 5.48 -1.31 -4.80
C ASN A 50 5.97 -2.23 -3.66
N PHE A 51 5.40 -2.11 -2.45
CA PHE A 51 5.83 -2.85 -1.25
C PHE A 51 4.94 -4.06 -0.93
N LEU A 52 4.56 -4.82 -1.96
CA LEU A 52 3.57 -5.92 -1.87
C LEU A 52 3.89 -6.98 -0.81
N ALA A 53 5.17 -7.26 -0.55
CA ALA A 53 5.56 -8.27 0.45
C ALA A 53 5.30 -7.82 1.90
N ASN A 54 5.55 -6.54 2.21
CA ASN A 54 5.46 -6.02 3.58
C ASN A 54 4.06 -5.51 3.94
N LEU A 55 3.29 -5.09 2.93
CA LEU A 55 1.94 -4.52 3.08
C LEU A 55 0.86 -5.39 2.44
N SER A 56 1.04 -6.72 2.45
CA SER A 56 0.08 -7.69 1.88
C SER A 56 -1.28 -7.69 2.58
N GLN A 57 -1.33 -7.33 3.86
CA GLN A 57 -2.56 -7.24 4.64
C GLN A 57 -3.13 -5.83 4.60
N ASP A 58 -4.44 -5.71 4.35
CA ASP A 58 -5.13 -4.40 4.33
C ASP A 58 -5.00 -3.66 5.65
N ARG A 59 -4.98 -4.38 6.79
CA ARG A 59 -4.69 -3.79 8.11
C ARG A 59 -3.34 -3.06 8.14
N LYS A 60 -2.30 -3.63 7.53
CA LYS A 60 -0.96 -3.00 7.50
C LYS A 60 -0.97 -1.76 6.60
N LYS A 61 -1.68 -1.80 5.47
CA LYS A 61 -1.88 -0.64 4.58
C LYS A 61 -2.59 0.50 5.31
N VAL A 62 -3.64 0.17 6.04
CA VAL A 62 -4.41 1.14 6.84
C VAL A 62 -3.54 1.74 7.94
N LEU A 63 -2.82 0.92 8.71
CA LEU A 63 -1.90 1.41 9.75
C LEU A 63 -0.78 2.29 9.17
N TYR A 64 -0.23 1.91 8.02
CA TYR A 64 0.75 2.70 7.31
C TYR A 64 0.20 4.08 6.96
N ALA A 65 -0.95 4.16 6.27
CA ALA A 65 -1.58 5.43 5.91
C ALA A 65 -1.86 6.29 7.16
N MET A 66 -2.38 5.67 8.22
CA MET A 66 -2.67 6.37 9.47
C MET A 66 -1.45 6.99 10.14
N SER A 67 -0.26 6.37 10.01
CA SER A 67 0.98 6.91 10.60
C SER A 67 1.44 8.25 10.01
N PHE A 68 0.92 8.63 8.84
CA PHE A 68 1.23 9.92 8.19
C PHE A 68 0.17 10.98 8.46
N LEU A 69 -0.90 10.65 9.18
CA LEU A 69 -1.89 11.64 9.61
C LEU A 69 -1.30 12.48 10.75
N VAL A 70 -1.47 13.80 10.65
CA VAL A 70 -0.93 14.75 11.62
C VAL A 70 -1.97 15.83 11.96
N GLY A 71 -1.78 16.51 13.09
CA GLY A 71 -2.65 17.61 13.51
C GLY A 71 -4.11 17.19 13.72
N ARG A 72 -5.04 17.78 12.96
CA ARG A 72 -6.47 17.47 13.08
C ARG A 72 -6.82 16.09 12.53
N ALA A 73 -6.09 15.61 11.52
CA ALA A 73 -6.32 14.31 10.93
C ALA A 73 -5.98 13.16 11.90
N SER A 74 -4.89 13.31 12.67
CA SER A 74 -4.54 12.31 13.68
C SER A 74 -5.53 12.27 14.84
N LYS A 75 -5.99 13.43 15.32
CA LYS A 75 -7.05 13.50 16.35
C LYS A 75 -8.36 12.86 15.91
N TRP A 76 -8.71 13.00 14.62
CA TRP A 76 -9.91 12.39 14.08
C TRP A 76 -9.83 10.86 14.05
N ILE A 77 -8.65 10.29 13.76
CA ILE A 77 -8.50 8.83 13.67
C ILE A 77 -8.32 8.13 15.01
N GLU A 78 -7.87 8.87 16.03
CA GLU A 78 -7.52 8.35 17.36
C GLU A 78 -8.58 7.41 17.98
N PRO A 79 -9.89 7.71 17.95
CA PRO A 79 -10.91 6.81 18.49
C PRO A 79 -11.00 5.46 17.75
N TYR A 80 -10.67 5.46 16.46
CA TYR A 80 -10.77 4.28 15.60
C TYR A 80 -9.53 3.38 15.70
N LEU A 81 -8.39 3.91 16.15
CA LEU A 81 -7.17 3.13 16.36
C LEU A 81 -7.36 2.05 17.42
N PHE A 82 -8.09 2.34 18.50
CA PHE A 82 -8.42 1.36 19.53
C PHE A 82 -9.28 0.22 18.98
N SER A 83 -10.27 0.52 18.13
CA SER A 83 -11.09 -0.49 17.46
C SER A 83 -10.29 -1.36 16.50
N LEU A 84 -9.27 -0.81 15.84
CA LEU A 84 -8.37 -1.55 14.95
C LEU A 84 -7.35 -2.41 15.72
N ALA A 85 -7.07 -2.11 16.98
CA ALA A 85 -6.21 -2.89 17.86
C ALA A 85 -6.93 -4.13 18.41
N ASN A 86 -8.23 -4.02 18.71
CA ASN A 86 -9.07 -5.12 19.16
C ASN A 86 -9.39 -6.07 18.01
N GLN A 87 -8.61 -7.16 17.90
CA GLN A 87 -8.79 -8.19 16.87
C GLN A 87 -10.02 -9.09 17.08
N TYR A 88 -10.74 -8.95 18.21
CA TYR A 88 -11.95 -9.71 18.50
C TYR A 88 -12.91 -8.81 19.28
N PRO A 89 -14.08 -8.43 18.71
CA PRO A 89 -15.16 -7.94 19.54
C PRO A 89 -15.66 -9.11 20.41
N ASN A 90 -15.79 -8.88 21.71
CA ASN A 90 -16.47 -9.81 22.60
C ASN A 90 -17.94 -9.97 22.19
#